data_AF-A0A7M2X5N7-F1
#
_entry.id   AF-A0A7M2X5N7-F1
#
_cell.length_a   1.000
_cell.length_b   1.000
_cell.length_c   1.000
_cell.angle_alpha   90.00
_cell.angle_beta   90.00
_cell.angle_gamma   90.00
#
_symmetry.space_group_name_H-M   'P 1'
#
loop_
_entity.id
_entity.type
_entity.pdbx_description
1 polymer ?
#
loop_
_entity_poly.entity_id
_entity_poly.type
_entity_poly.pdbx_seq_one_letter_code
_entity_poly.pdbx_strand_id
1 'polypeptide(L)' 'MILKALDTLHISSVSSNNILAGQSFELDDHFGRQLIERGLAVEVASDEPAPAVTRKSGSTHRTKAE' A
#
# COMPACT_ATOMS: atom_id res chain seq x y z
N MET A 1 3.21 8.28 10.50
CA MET A 1 2.48 7.12 11.08
C MET A 1 2.29 6.02 10.05
N ILE A 2 2.30 4.74 10.45
CA ILE A 2 2.01 3.60 9.57
C ILE A 2 0.53 3.21 9.70
N LEU A 3 -0.14 3.12 8.56
CA LEU A 3 -1.56 2.82 8.47
C LEU A 3 -1.81 1.62 7.57
N LYS A 4 -2.84 0.85 7.87
CA LYS A 4 -3.38 -0.21 7.01
C LYS A 4 -4.67 0.29 6.39
N ALA A 5 -4.75 0.26 5.07
CA ALA A 5 -5.95 0.67 4.35
C ALA A 5 -7.07 -0.36 4.60
N LEU A 6 -8.28 0.11 4.91
CA LEU A 6 -9.48 -0.75 4.98
C LEU A 6 -10.22 -0.79 3.64
N ASP A 7 -9.97 0.21 2.78
CA ASP A 7 -10.52 0.32 1.42
C ASP A 7 -9.39 0.59 0.41
N THR A 8 -9.73 0.68 -0.87
CA THR A 8 -8.84 1.11 -1.93
C THR A 8 -8.69 2.63 -1.90
N LEU A 9 -7.48 3.10 -1.60
CA LEU A 9 -7.15 4.51 -1.48
C LEU A 9 -6.21 4.95 -2.61
N HIS A 10 -6.46 6.13 -3.18
CA HIS A 10 -5.52 6.77 -4.10
C HIS A 10 -4.93 8.01 -3.42
N ILE A 11 -3.65 7.93 -3.07
CA ILE A 11 -2.95 9.03 -2.39
C ILE A 11 -1.73 9.39 -3.23
N SER A 12 -1.89 10.38 -4.10
CA SER A 12 -0.86 10.76 -5.07
C SER A 12 0.45 11.23 -4.42
N SER A 13 0.40 11.65 -3.15
CA SER A 13 1.59 12.03 -2.37
C SER A 13 2.36 10.84 -1.80
N VAL A 14 1.74 9.66 -1.69
CA VAL A 14 2.35 8.43 -1.16
C VAL A 14 2.81 7.54 -2.31
N SER A 15 1.96 7.36 -3.32
CA SER A 15 2.32 6.59 -4.51
C SER A 15 1.43 6.98 -5.69
N SER A 16 1.94 6.77 -6.91
CA SER A 16 1.14 6.91 -8.13
C SER A 16 0.17 5.74 -8.35
N ASN A 17 0.23 4.70 -7.52
CA ASN A 17 -0.63 3.52 -7.59
C ASN A 17 -1.73 3.56 -6.53
N ASN A 18 -2.77 2.77 -6.74
CA ASN A 18 -3.80 2.58 -5.73
C ASN A 18 -3.26 1.71 -4.59
N ILE A 19 -3.45 2.18 -3.36
CA ILE A 19 -3.24 1.43 -2.14
C ILE A 19 -4.47 0.56 -1.96
N LEU A 20 -4.29 -0.75 -1.99
CA LEU A 20 -5.43 -1.68 -1.88
C LEU A 20 -5.80 -1.91 -0.41
N ALA A 21 -7.05 -2.29 -0.17
CA ALA A 21 -7.50 -2.72 1.15
C ALA A 21 -6.58 -3.83 1.69
N GLY A 22 -6.15 -3.68 2.94
CA GLY A 22 -5.20 -4.56 3.64
C GLY A 22 -3.72 -4.19 3.45
N GLN A 23 -3.39 -3.25 2.56
CA GLN A 23 -2.01 -2.79 2.40
C GLN A 23 -1.63 -1.76 3.46
N SER A 24 -0.39 -1.86 3.93
CA SER A 24 0.20 -0.89 4.83
C SER A 24 0.90 0.21 4.04
N PHE A 25 0.78 1.45 4.49
CA PHE A 25 1.42 2.62 3.90
C PHE A 25 1.80 3.63 4.99
N GLU A 26 2.79 4.46 4.69
CA GLU A 26 3.20 5.55 5.56
C GLU A 26 2.52 6.85 5.13
N LEU A 27 1.98 7.58 6.11
CA LEU A 27 1.34 8.87 5.89
C LEU A 27 1.54 9.79 7.09
N ASP A 28 1.47 11.10 6.85
CA ASP A 28 1.48 12.12 7.90
C ASP A 28 0.33 11.94 8.90
N ASP A 29 0.60 12.24 10.18
CA ASP A 29 -0.38 12.04 11.26
C ASP A 29 -1.65 12.88 11.08
N HIS A 30 -1.56 14.02 10.39
CA HIS A 30 -2.71 14.88 10.11
C HIS A 30 -3.67 14.24 9.09
N PHE A 31 -3.15 13.65 8.02
CA PHE A 31 -3.97 12.95 7.03
C PHE A 31 -4.34 11.54 7.50
N GLY A 32 -3.46 10.88 8.24
CA GLY A 32 -3.71 9.56 8.81
C GLY A 32 -4.90 9.55 9.76
N ARG A 33 -5.00 10.56 10.65
CA ARG A 33 -6.17 10.74 11.51
C ARG A 33 -7.46 10.90 10.73
N GLN A 34 -7.45 11.68 9.64
CA GLN A 34 -8.63 11.86 8.79
C GLN A 34 -9.11 10.57 8.11
N LEU A 35 -8.21 9.63 7.82
CA LEU A 35 -8.57 8.32 7.27
C LEU A 35 -9.13 7.40 8.35
N ILE A 36 -8.57 7.45 9.56
CA ILE A 36 -9.05 6.68 10.72
C ILE A 36 -10.45 7.15 11.13
N GLU A 37 -10.68 8.45 11.24
CA GLU A 37 -11.98 9.03 11.60
C GLU A 37 -13.10 8.66 10.62
N ARG A 38 -12.75 8.45 9.35
CA ARG A 38 -13.68 8.00 8.31
C ARG A 38 -13.86 6.49 8.26
N GLY A 39 -13.10 5.73 9.05
CA GLY A 39 -13.08 4.27 8.97
C GLY A 39 -12.47 3.71 7.67
N LEU A 40 -11.58 4.48 7.03
CA LEU A 40 -10.91 4.10 5.77
C LEU A 40 -9.53 3.48 5.99
N ALA A 41 -8.93 3.70 7.16
CA ALA A 41 -7.63 3.12 7.53
C ALA A 41 -7.56 2.89 9.04
N VAL A 42 -6.59 2.08 9.47
CA VAL A 42 -6.30 1.82 10.88
C VAL A 42 -4.80 1.96 11.15
N GLU A 43 -4.44 2.44 12.33
CA GLU A 43 -3.04 2.48 12.77
C GLU A 43 -2.50 1.07 12.96
N VAL A 44 -1.29 0.82 12.46
CA VAL A 44 -0.57 -0.44 12.67
C VAL A 44 0.75 -0.12 13.34
N ALA A 45 1.03 -0.81 14.45
CA ALA A 45 2.36 -0.78 15.04
C ALA A 45 3.38 -1.33 14.03
N SER A 46 4.50 -0.65 13.86
CA SER A 46 5.55 -0.92 12.85
C SER A 46 6.25 -2.30 12.97
N ASP A 47 5.71 -3.23 13.74
CA ASP A 47 6.23 -4.59 13.96
C ASP A 47 5.54 -5.65 13.07
N GLU A 48 4.46 -5.30 12.36
CA GLU A 48 3.81 -6.25 11.43
C GLU A 48 4.57 -6.28 10.09
N PRO A 49 5.10 -7.45 9.65
CA PRO A 49 5.85 -7.55 8.41
C PRO A 49 4.97 -7.12 7.24
N ALA A 50 5.39 -6.07 6.54
CA ALA A 50 4.73 -5.52 5.37
C ALA A 50 4.25 -6.65 4.45
N PRO A 51 2.97 -6.66 4.02
CA PRO A 51 2.49 -7.69 3.12
C PRO A 51 3.33 -7.60 1.85
N ALA A 52 4.13 -8.65 1.62
CA ALA A 52 4.92 -8.82 0.42
C ALA A 52 3.98 -8.61 -0.77
N VAL A 53 4.14 -7.50 -1.47
CA VAL A 53 3.55 -7.30 -2.79
C VAL A 53 4.11 -8.40 -3.68
N THR A 54 3.42 -9.53 -3.73
CA THR A 54 3.66 -10.58 -4.71
C THR A 54 3.31 -9.96 -6.06
N ARG A 55 4.28 -9.28 -6.67
CA ARG A 55 4.27 -8.97 -8.10
C ARG A 55 4.45 -10.30 -8.82
N LYS A 56 3.39 -11.10 -8.84
CA LYS A 56 3.28 -12.23 -9.74
C LYS A 56 2.88 -11.67 -11.09
N SER A 57 3.85 -11.44 -11.97
CA SER A 57 3.66 -11.64 -13.41
C SER A 57 4.97 -11.47 -14.19
N GLY A 58 5.41 -12.58 -14.78
CA GLY A 58 5.98 -12.56 -16.13
C GLY A 58 7.48 -12.41 -16.25
N SER A 59 8.27 -13.35 -15.71
CA SER A 59 9.54 -13.69 -16.36
C SER A 59 9.20 -14.38 -17.70
N THR A 60 9.02 -13.59 -18.74
CA THR A 60 9.06 -14.06 -20.13
C THR A 60 10.33 -13.48 -20.76
N HIS A 61 11.49 -14.03 -20.40
CA HIS A 61 12.68 -13.89 -21.23
C HIS A 61 12.47 -14.74 -22.49
N ARG A 62 11.88 -14.12 -23.52
CA ARG A 62 11.85 -14.67 -24.87
C ARG A 62 13.27 -14.68 -25.44
N THR A 63 13.79 -15.90 -25.62
CA THR A 63 14.70 -16.40 -26.68
C THR A 63 15.53 -15.39 -27.48
N LYS A 64 16.86 -15.53 -27.37
CA LYS A 64 17.86 -15.00 -28.32
C LYS A 64 17.92 -15.91 -29.57
N ALA A 65 17.57 -15.36 -30.72
CA ALA A 65 18.15 -15.63 -32.04
C ALA A 65 18.57 -14.23 -32.52
N GLU A 66 19.83 -13.92 -32.75
CA GLU A 66 20.74 -14.43 -33.78
C GLU A 66 22.19 -14.12 -33.35
#